data_AF-A0A531MER1-F1
#
_entry.id   AF-A0A531MER1-F1
#
_cell.length_a   1.000
_cell.length_b   1.000
_cell.length_c   1.000
_cell.angle_alpha   90.00
_cell.angle_beta   90.00
_cell.angle_gamma   90.00
#
_symmetry.space_group_name_H-M   'P 1'
#
loop_
_entity.id
_entity.type
_entity.pdbx_description
1 polymer ?
#
loop_
_entity_poly.entity_id
_entity_poly.type
_entity_poly.pdbx_seq_one_letter_code
_entity_poly.pdbx_strand_id
1 'polypeptide(L)' 'GLVPAFQGRRLGPFLLDRSLRAVWSYRPERLWLHTDTYDHPNAQPVYRRAGFKAYAEQMETLPD' A
#
# COMPACT_ATOMS: atom_id res chain seq x y z
N GLY A 1 0.13 -3.53 8.52
CA GLY A 1 1.47 -3.84 8.01
C GLY A 1 1.90 -5.26 8.35
N LEU A 2 3.12 -5.66 7.99
CA LEU A 2 3.70 -6.95 8.45
C LEU A 2 4.05 -6.85 9.94
N VAL A 3 3.78 -7.92 10.70
CA VAL A 3 4.28 -8.04 12.07
C VAL A 3 5.82 -7.94 12.10
N PRO A 4 6.43 -7.37 13.16
CA PRO A 4 7.87 -7.05 13.19
C PRO A 4 8.78 -8.22 12.81
N ALA A 5 8.47 -9.44 13.25
CA ALA A 5 9.24 -10.66 12.97
C ALA A 5 9.35 -11.01 11.47
N PHE A 6 8.55 -10.39 10.60
CA PHE A 6 8.51 -10.63 9.17
C PHE A 6 8.90 -9.42 8.32
N GLN A 7 9.26 -8.30 8.95
CA GLN A 7 9.77 -7.12 8.25
C GLN A 7 11.19 -7.35 7.72
N GLY A 8 11.63 -6.56 6.73
CA GLY A 8 12.95 -6.70 6.09
C GLY A 8 13.11 -7.88 5.12
N ARG A 9 12.14 -8.79 5.06
CA ARG A 9 12.19 -10.03 4.25
C ARG A 9 11.58 -9.92 2.85
N ARG A 10 11.34 -8.69 2.36
CA ARG A 10 10.69 -8.38 1.07
C ARG A 10 9.30 -9.02 0.87
N LEU A 11 8.61 -9.37 1.95
CA LEU A 11 7.26 -9.96 1.88
C LEU A 11 6.17 -8.94 1.51
N GLY A 12 6.36 -7.65 1.82
CA GLY A 12 5.39 -6.60 1.49
C GLY A 12 5.09 -6.51 -0.01
N PRO A 13 6.12 -6.31 -0.87
CA PRO A 13 5.94 -6.32 -2.32
C PRO A 13 5.34 -7.62 -2.87
N PHE A 14 5.75 -8.77 -2.32
CA PHE A 14 5.20 -10.07 -2.72
C PHE A 14 3.69 -10.16 -2.45
N LEU A 15 3.26 -9.83 -1.22
CA LEU A 15 1.85 -9.86 -0.85
C LEU A 15 1.03 -8.85 -1.65
N LEU A 16 1.58 -7.65 -1.89
CA LEU A 16 0.92 -6.65 -2.73
C LEU A 16 0.70 -7.14 -4.16
N ASP A 17 1.71 -7.74 -4.81
CA ASP A 17 1.57 -8.31 -6.16
C ASP A 17 0.47 -9.37 -6.21
N ARG A 18 0.45 -10.28 -5.23
CA ARG A 18 -0.59 -11.32 -5.15
C ARG A 18 -1.99 -10.74 -5.00
N SER A 19 -2.15 -9.73 -4.13
CA SER A 19 -3.43 -9.03 -3.94
C SER A 19 -3.87 -8.30 -5.20
N LEU A 20 -2.96 -7.58 -5.87
CA LEU A 20 -3.28 -6.88 -7.11
C LEU A 20 -3.73 -7.85 -8.21
N ARG A 21 -3.03 -8.97 -8.41
CA ARG A 21 -3.44 -9.99 -9.38
C ARG A 21 -4.84 -10.53 -9.10
N ALA A 22 -5.14 -10.81 -7.82
CA ALA A 22 -6.44 -11.29 -7.40
C ALA A 22 -7.54 -10.24 -7.61
N VAL A 23 -7.28 -8.96 -7.32
CA VAL A 23 -8.27 -7.91 -7.55
C VAL A 23 -8.50 -7.68 -9.05
N TRP A 24 -7.43 -7.62 -9.85
CA TRP A 24 -7.53 -7.41 -11.31
C TRP A 24 -8.21 -8.57 -12.05
N SER A 25 -8.25 -9.79 -11.50
CA SER A 25 -9.04 -10.88 -12.11
C SER A 25 -10.54 -10.59 -12.14
N TYR A 26 -11.03 -9.70 -11.27
CA TYR A 26 -12.42 -9.23 -11.28
C TYR A 26 -12.66 -8.07 -12.27
N ARG A 27 -11.64 -7.66 -13.03
CA ARG A 27 -11.69 -6.56 -14.03
C ARG A 27 -12.26 -5.24 -13.49
N PRO A 28 -11.78 -4.72 -12.34
CA PRO A 28 -12.14 -3.37 -11.92
C PRO A 28 -11.60 -2.35 -12.93
N GLU A 29 -12.20 -1.17 -12.97
CA GLU A 29 -11.67 -0.06 -13.79
C GLU A 29 -10.53 0.68 -13.08
N ARG A 30 -10.56 0.69 -11.75
CA ARG A 30 -9.60 1.42 -10.89
C ARG A 30 -9.53 0.80 -9.49
N LEU A 31 -8.36 0.85 -8.88
CA LEU A 31 -8.15 0.55 -7.46
C LEU A 31 -7.71 1.80 -6.71
N TRP A 32 -8.26 1.97 -5.51
CA TRP A 32 -7.84 2.98 -4.56
C TRP A 32 -7.01 2.35 -3.45
N LEU A 33 -6.01 3.09 -2.99
CA LEU A 33 -5.21 2.74 -1.83
C LEU A 33 -5.02 4.00 -1.00
N HIS A 34 -5.38 3.91 0.27
CA HIS A 34 -5.12 4.95 1.26
C HIS A 34 -3.86 4.58 2.03
N THR A 35 -3.00 5.56 2.27
CA THR A 35 -1.79 5.43 3.10
C THR A 35 -1.56 6.76 3.80
N ASP A 36 -1.10 6.70 5.03
CA ASP A 36 -0.86 7.87 5.87
C ASP A 36 0.57 7.89 6.42
N THR A 37 0.86 8.81 7.32
CA THR A 37 2.18 8.97 7.96
C THR A 37 2.44 8.01 9.12
N TYR A 38 1.41 7.31 9.61
CA TYR A 38 1.54 6.27 10.64
C TYR A 38 1.88 4.89 10.04
N ASP A 39 1.68 4.73 8.73
CA ASP A 39 2.15 3.57 7.98
C ASP A 39 3.69 3.40 8.02
N HIS A 40 4.13 2.19 7.72
CA HIS A 40 5.56 1.88 7.61
C HIS A 40 6.23 2.80 6.57
N PRO A 41 7.43 3.37 6.83
CA PRO A 41 8.07 4.36 5.94
C PRO A 41 8.32 3.87 4.50
N ASN A 42 8.40 2.54 4.31
CA ASN A 42 8.52 1.89 3.00
C ASN A 42 7.18 1.67 2.26
N ALA A 43 6.03 2.01 2.83
CA ALA A 43 4.71 1.77 2.22
C ALA A 43 4.55 2.55 0.91
N GLN A 44 4.70 3.88 0.96
CA GLN A 44 4.59 4.74 -0.22
C GLN A 44 5.53 4.33 -1.39
N PRO A 45 6.85 4.11 -1.18
CA PRO A 45 7.71 3.60 -2.25
C PRO A 45 7.26 2.27 -2.85
N VAL A 46 6.73 1.35 -2.04
CA VAL A 46 6.22 0.05 -2.50
C VAL A 46 4.98 0.23 -3.37
N TYR A 47 4.02 1.08 -2.96
CA TYR A 47 2.82 1.35 -3.74
C TYR A 47 3.15 2.04 -5.08
N ARG A 48 4.05 3.03 -5.07
CA ARG A 48 4.52 3.68 -6.31
C ARG A 48 5.16 2.70 -7.29
N ARG A 49 6.01 1.79 -6.80
CA ARG A 49 6.62 0.73 -7.64
C ARG A 49 5.58 -0.25 -8.20
N ALA A 50 4.47 -0.47 -7.48
CA ALA A 50 3.37 -1.30 -7.94
C ALA A 50 2.43 -0.59 -8.93
N GLY A 51 2.71 0.66 -9.30
CA GLY A 51 1.96 1.42 -10.31
C GLY A 51 0.91 2.38 -9.76
N PHE A 52 0.75 2.48 -8.43
CA PHE A 52 -0.10 3.51 -7.84
C PHE A 52 0.50 4.89 -8.05
N LYS A 53 -0.38 5.89 -8.22
CA LYS A 53 -0.03 7.30 -8.34
C LYS A 53 -0.82 8.08 -7.29
N ALA A 54 -0.20 9.13 -6.74
CA ALA A 54 -0.90 10.05 -5.86
C ALA A 54 -2.10 10.65 -6.62
N TYR A 55 -3.27 10.63 -5.99
CA TYR A 55 -4.50 11.15 -6.56
C TYR A 55 -5.09 12.25 -5.68
N ALA A 56 -5.08 12.04 -4.37
CA ALA A 56 -5.47 13.02 -3.37
C ALA A 56 -4.53 12.90 -2.17
N GLU A 57 -4.22 14.04 -1.56
CA GLU A 57 -3.49 14.14 -0.30
C GLU A 57 -4.31 15.06 0.62
N GLN A 58 -4.41 14.68 1.88
CA GLN A 58 -5.14 15.43 2.90
C GLN A 58 -4.30 15.48 4.17
N MET A 59 -4.27 16.66 4.79
CA MET A 59 -3.69 16.83 6.12
C MET A 59 -4.81 16.67 7.14
N GLU A 60 -4.65 15.70 8.04
CA GLU A 60 -5.60 15.42 9.12
C GLU A 60 -4.90 15.64 10.46
N THR A 61 -5.63 16.25 11.40
CA THR A 61 -5.21 16.33 12.80
C THR A 61 -5.99 15.25 13.55
N LEU A 62 -5.29 14.20 13.96
CA LEU A 62 -5.88 13.18 14.83
C LEU A 62 -5.78 13.65 16.28
N PRO A 63 -6.84 13.46 17.10
CA PRO A 63 -6.73 13.65 18.54
C PRO A 63 -5.76 12.63 19.14
N ASP A 64 -5.00 13.05 20.16
CA ASP A 64 -4.07 12.21 20.92
C ASP A 64 -4.76 11.06 21.68
#